data_AF-A0A1G3ACB2-F1
#
_entry.id   AF-A0A1G3ACB2-F1
#
_cell.length_a   1.000
_cell.length_b   1.000
_cell.length_c   1.000
_cell.angle_alpha   90.00
_cell.angle_beta   90.00
_cell.angle_gamma   90.00
#
_symmetry.space_group_name_H-M   'P 1'
#
loop_
_entity.id
_entity.type
_entity.pdbx_description
1 polymer ?
#
loop_
_entity_poly.entity_id
_entity_poly.type
_entity_poly.pdbx_seq_one_letter_code
_entity_poly.pdbx_strand_id
1 'polypeptide(L)'
;MASTRQSTPATRTRTRLATALAGAVLVLASSAWAAEYRQQEFDKRVKNSYRFTVSRVLAGEASLSAEEEAFTTYFGQVFAEMTRLENLGQVAELRWSLYRQVREARDPAALGRFNQLTLMAMQEVCRENYHPAVRYNAALILGDLDQELSTGYSPATKPVPLPEVVPVLVGFLGAEQMIDAVKVAALVGLERHARYDLPMPARQSVIEAMLALLRAKEPPKNRSAAGHHWMRQQAAQVLGTIADVGTDSQVFRALVAVLADQEAPLSLRCAAAHAVGDLKYGANTKVDADGLVSQLGSLAIVTLQHEIALAKKLRDQVASENEAGQPGGARPETSSTAAPDAPHDEGVFPRRELAARMVCVRQGLDKIKAQADPQPKALADQIIAKLDGVVQMVGDEQLGDEALMAGVAEIQTQIEAAVRPAQGAAPKEAEPPGQQQTEARPPAKQTAG
;
A
#
# COMPACT_ATOMS: atom_id res chain seq x y z
N MET A 1 -26.81 -49.93 48.36
CA MET A 1 -26.09 -50.57 49.48
C MET A 1 -24.81 -51.19 48.96
N ALA A 2 -23.68 -50.87 49.61
CA ALA A 2 -22.31 -51.47 49.54
C ALA A 2 -21.66 -51.63 48.14
N SER A 3 -20.67 -50.84 47.72
CA SER A 3 -19.28 -50.70 48.22
C SER A 3 -18.48 -52.02 48.23
N THR A 4 -17.43 -52.13 47.39
CA THR A 4 -16.00 -52.04 47.81
C THR A 4 -15.03 -52.76 46.82
N ARG A 5 -14.22 -51.94 46.11
CA ARG A 5 -12.76 -51.96 45.82
C ARG A 5 -11.95 -53.22 45.40
N GLN A 6 -10.89 -52.88 44.63
CA GLN A 6 -9.54 -53.48 44.44
C GLN A 6 -9.44 -54.63 43.41
N SER A 7 -8.43 -54.76 42.54
CA SER A 7 -7.09 -54.17 42.42
C SER A 7 -6.51 -54.39 40.99
N THR A 8 -5.69 -53.44 40.49
CA THR A 8 -4.64 -53.62 39.46
C THR A 8 -3.40 -54.33 40.09
N PRO A 9 -2.46 -55.01 39.36
CA PRO A 9 -1.64 -54.38 38.29
C PRO A 9 -0.96 -55.29 37.21
N ALA A 10 -0.23 -54.61 36.31
CA ALA A 10 0.87 -55.07 35.44
C ALA A 10 0.49 -55.90 34.18
N THR A 11 1.02 -55.66 32.98
CA THR A 11 2.46 -55.52 32.68
C THR A 11 2.71 -54.72 31.39
N ARG A 12 3.62 -53.76 31.51
CA ARG A 12 4.28 -52.99 30.43
C ARG A 12 5.19 -53.89 29.61
N THR A 13 5.12 -53.83 28.27
CA THR A 13 6.31 -53.79 27.39
C THR A 13 5.88 -53.68 25.92
N ARG A 14 6.17 -52.54 25.28
CA ARG A 14 6.57 -52.37 23.86
C ARG A 14 6.36 -50.93 23.43
N THR A 15 7.31 -50.06 23.71
CA THR A 15 7.41 -48.74 23.05
C THR A 15 8.85 -48.26 23.08
N ARG A 16 9.71 -48.89 22.27
CA ARG A 16 11.05 -48.37 21.93
C ARG A 16 11.42 -48.86 20.53
N LEU A 17 10.82 -48.25 19.50
CA LEU A 17 11.28 -48.29 18.10
C LEU A 17 10.42 -47.31 17.27
N ALA A 18 10.38 -46.03 17.67
CA ALA A 18 9.75 -44.96 16.88
C ALA A 18 10.44 -43.60 17.11
N THR A 19 11.74 -43.61 17.39
CA THR A 19 12.52 -42.41 17.72
C THR A 19 13.86 -42.39 16.98
N ALA A 20 13.86 -42.80 15.72
CA ALA A 20 15.04 -42.69 14.84
C ALA A 20 14.70 -42.22 13.40
N LEU A 21 13.44 -41.87 13.12
CA LEU A 21 12.99 -41.40 11.80
C LEU A 21 12.44 -39.95 11.79
N ALA A 22 12.38 -39.29 12.95
CA ALA A 22 11.98 -37.87 13.04
C ALA A 22 13.17 -36.90 12.92
N GLY A 23 14.41 -37.37 13.13
CA GLY A 23 15.63 -36.54 13.05
C GLY A 23 16.17 -36.33 11.63
N ALA A 24 15.80 -37.19 10.67
CA ALA A 24 16.27 -37.09 9.29
C ALA A 24 15.39 -36.21 8.38
N VAL A 25 14.13 -35.94 8.77
CA VAL A 25 13.21 -35.10 7.99
C VAL A 25 13.41 -33.60 8.27
N LEU A 26 13.95 -33.23 9.43
CA LEU A 26 14.21 -31.83 9.80
C LEU A 26 15.53 -31.27 9.24
N VAL A 27 16.48 -32.13 8.84
CA VAL A 27 17.74 -31.68 8.20
C VAL A 27 17.62 -31.59 6.68
N LEU A 28 16.65 -32.26 6.06
CA LEU A 28 16.40 -32.21 4.62
C LEU A 28 15.50 -31.05 4.17
N ALA A 29 14.82 -30.36 5.09
CA ALA A 29 14.06 -29.15 4.76
C ALA A 29 14.95 -27.90 4.66
N SER A 30 16.12 -27.90 5.30
CA SER A 30 17.08 -26.80 5.29
C SER A 30 17.91 -26.74 4.00
N SER A 31 18.07 -27.87 3.30
CA SER A 31 18.86 -27.96 2.07
C SER A 31 18.07 -27.56 0.81
N ALA A 32 16.75 -27.48 0.86
CA ALA A 32 15.93 -26.91 -0.22
C ALA A 32 16.03 -25.38 -0.31
N TRP A 33 16.55 -24.72 0.73
CA TRP A 33 16.75 -23.26 0.80
C TRP A 33 18.17 -22.82 0.43
N ALA A 34 19.07 -23.78 0.17
CA ALA A 34 20.35 -23.52 -0.47
C ALA A 34 20.27 -23.82 -1.97
N ALA A 35 19.13 -23.55 -2.61
CA ALA A 35 19.11 -23.40 -4.05
C ALA A 35 20.08 -22.26 -4.36
N GLU A 36 21.16 -22.58 -5.06
CA GLU A 36 22.13 -21.58 -5.49
C GLU A 36 21.38 -20.52 -6.30
N TYR A 37 21.23 -19.34 -5.73
CA TYR A 37 20.57 -18.24 -6.41
C TYR A 37 21.34 -17.97 -7.70
N ARG A 38 20.59 -17.79 -8.79
CA ARG A 38 21.18 -17.43 -10.08
C ARG A 38 21.95 -16.12 -9.92
N GLN A 39 23.14 -16.08 -10.49
CA GLN A 39 23.97 -14.88 -10.59
C GLN A 39 24.37 -14.74 -12.05
N GLN A 40 24.41 -13.51 -12.54
CA GLN A 40 24.96 -13.22 -13.86
C GLN A 40 26.48 -13.08 -13.77
N GLU A 41 27.16 -13.35 -14.88
CA GLU A 41 28.59 -13.12 -15.02
C GLU A 41 28.86 -11.62 -14.98
N PHE A 42 29.77 -11.21 -14.08
CA PHE A 42 30.11 -9.81 -13.87
C PHE A 42 31.63 -9.61 -13.99
N ASP A 43 32.03 -8.73 -14.90
CA ASP A 43 33.40 -8.26 -15.05
C ASP A 43 33.46 -6.74 -14.81
N LYS A 44 34.01 -6.37 -13.65
CA LYS A 44 34.22 -4.98 -13.25
C LYS A 44 35.15 -4.22 -14.20
N ARG A 45 36.13 -4.89 -14.82
CA ARG A 45 37.07 -4.26 -15.77
C ARG A 45 36.32 -3.88 -17.05
N VAL A 46 35.48 -4.78 -17.57
CA VAL A 46 34.64 -4.52 -18.75
C VAL A 46 33.64 -3.39 -18.47
N LYS A 47 32.97 -3.40 -17.31
CA LYS A 47 32.09 -2.29 -16.92
C LYS A 47 32.86 -0.95 -16.92
N ASN A 48 34.05 -0.93 -16.32
CA ASN A 48 34.82 0.29 -16.19
C ASN A 48 35.42 0.78 -17.52
N SER A 49 35.73 -0.10 -18.47
CA SER A 49 36.27 0.31 -19.78
C SER A 49 35.25 1.07 -20.64
N TYR A 50 33.95 0.77 -20.49
CA TYR A 50 32.89 1.44 -21.26
C TYR A 50 32.22 2.61 -20.53
N ARG A 51 32.48 2.81 -19.23
CA ARG A 51 31.82 3.84 -18.41
C ARG A 51 31.90 5.24 -19.03
N PHE A 52 33.09 5.66 -19.47
CA PHE A 52 33.30 6.98 -20.06
C PHE A 52 32.53 7.15 -21.38
N THR A 53 32.59 6.13 -22.25
CA THR A 53 31.85 6.11 -23.52
C THR A 53 30.34 6.24 -23.28
N VAL A 54 29.77 5.44 -22.37
CA VAL A 54 28.34 5.50 -22.06
C VAL A 54 27.92 6.84 -21.48
N SER A 55 28.72 7.43 -20.59
CA SER A 55 28.44 8.78 -20.09
C SER A 55 28.38 9.82 -21.21
N ARG A 56 29.27 9.75 -22.20
CA ARG A 56 29.22 10.63 -23.37
C ARG A 56 28.01 10.38 -24.27
N VAL A 57 27.62 9.12 -24.47
CA VAL A 57 26.40 8.77 -25.23
C VAL A 57 25.16 9.32 -24.54
N LEU A 58 25.00 9.09 -23.22
CA LEU A 58 23.89 9.63 -22.45
C LEU A 58 23.85 11.17 -22.50
N ALA A 59 25.01 11.84 -22.44
CA ALA A 59 25.10 13.29 -22.53
C ALA A 59 24.83 13.86 -23.94
N GLY A 60 24.69 13.02 -24.97
CA GLY A 60 24.54 13.43 -26.37
C GLY A 60 25.84 13.89 -27.03
N GLU A 61 26.99 13.58 -26.43
CA GLU A 61 28.33 13.95 -26.91
C GLU A 61 28.97 12.87 -27.79
N ALA A 62 28.35 11.69 -27.85
CA ALA A 62 28.72 10.57 -28.71
C ALA A 62 27.46 9.93 -29.29
N SER A 63 27.57 9.34 -30.48
CA SER A 63 26.44 8.72 -31.17
C SER A 63 26.14 7.34 -30.58
N LEU A 64 24.88 7.09 -30.17
CA LEU A 64 24.44 5.76 -29.74
C LEU A 64 24.70 4.70 -30.81
N SER A 65 24.40 4.97 -32.08
CA SER A 65 24.54 3.96 -33.14
C SER A 65 25.99 3.54 -33.38
N ALA A 66 26.95 4.45 -33.15
CA ALA A 66 28.37 4.13 -33.23
C ALA A 66 28.88 3.35 -32.00
N GLU A 67 28.25 3.54 -30.84
CA GLU A 67 28.69 3.02 -29.54
C GLU A 67 27.71 1.97 -28.95
N GLU A 68 26.85 1.39 -29.80
CA GLU A 68 25.74 0.51 -29.39
C GLU A 68 26.21 -0.73 -28.61
N GLU A 69 27.32 -1.34 -29.04
CA GLU A 69 27.94 -2.48 -28.36
C GLU A 69 28.47 -2.09 -26.98
N ALA A 70 29.18 -0.97 -26.88
CA ALA A 70 29.70 -0.44 -25.63
C ALA A 70 28.56 -0.11 -24.65
N PHE A 71 27.49 0.50 -25.16
CA PHE A 71 26.31 0.87 -24.39
C PHE A 71 25.59 -0.37 -23.85
N THR A 72 25.30 -1.34 -24.71
CA THR A 72 24.65 -2.59 -24.33
C THR A 72 25.48 -3.38 -23.33
N THR A 73 26.79 -3.52 -23.58
CA THR A 73 27.71 -4.27 -22.72
C THR A 73 27.82 -3.63 -21.34
N TYR A 74 27.98 -2.31 -21.28
CA TYR A 74 28.07 -1.59 -20.00
C TYR A 74 26.84 -1.82 -19.12
N PHE A 75 25.63 -1.60 -19.65
CA PHE A 75 24.42 -1.78 -18.85
C PHE A 75 24.18 -3.25 -18.50
N GLY A 76 24.52 -4.19 -19.38
CA GLY A 76 24.54 -5.62 -19.04
C GLY A 76 25.41 -5.92 -17.81
N GLN A 77 26.61 -5.33 -17.72
CA GLN A 77 27.48 -5.48 -16.56
C GLN A 77 26.96 -4.78 -15.31
N VAL A 78 26.30 -3.61 -15.44
CA VAL A 78 25.63 -2.92 -14.32
C VAL A 78 24.52 -3.80 -13.75
N PHE A 79 23.69 -4.41 -14.59
CA PHE A 79 22.63 -5.31 -14.14
C PHE A 79 23.20 -6.58 -13.51
N ALA A 80 24.24 -7.17 -14.11
CA ALA A 80 24.89 -8.36 -13.59
C ALA A 80 25.49 -8.13 -12.19
N GLU A 81 26.10 -6.97 -11.95
CA GLU A 81 26.65 -6.57 -10.65
C GLU A 81 25.59 -6.61 -9.54
N MET A 82 24.34 -6.22 -9.84
CA MET A 82 23.24 -6.22 -8.88
C MET A 82 22.77 -7.64 -8.50
N THR A 83 23.07 -8.64 -9.34
CA THR A 83 22.69 -10.05 -9.07
C THR A 83 23.70 -10.79 -8.20
N ARG A 84 24.87 -10.20 -7.93
CA ARG A 84 25.97 -10.83 -7.19
C ARG A 84 25.65 -10.96 -5.71
N LEU A 85 25.88 -12.15 -5.15
CA LEU A 85 25.59 -12.42 -3.73
C LEU A 85 26.46 -11.58 -2.80
N GLU A 86 27.71 -11.32 -3.17
CA GLU A 86 28.62 -10.42 -2.44
C GLU A 86 28.11 -8.96 -2.36
N ASN A 87 27.19 -8.57 -3.25
CA ASN A 87 26.66 -7.21 -3.33
C ASN A 87 25.27 -7.04 -2.70
N LEU A 88 24.70 -8.07 -2.05
CA LEU A 88 23.32 -8.02 -1.54
C LEU A 88 23.05 -6.84 -0.62
N GLY A 89 24.00 -6.49 0.26
CA GLY A 89 23.88 -5.34 1.16
C GLY A 89 23.94 -3.98 0.45
N GLN A 90 24.29 -3.94 -0.84
CA GLN A 90 24.51 -2.73 -1.63
C GLN A 90 23.53 -2.59 -2.80
N VAL A 91 22.62 -3.55 -3.02
CA VAL A 91 21.72 -3.54 -4.19
C VAL A 91 20.88 -2.26 -4.27
N ALA A 92 20.44 -1.72 -3.13
CA ALA A 92 19.72 -0.46 -3.07
C ALA A 92 20.58 0.73 -3.55
N GLU A 93 21.85 0.78 -3.15
CA GLU A 93 22.82 1.81 -3.57
C GLU A 93 23.18 1.67 -5.05
N LEU A 94 23.36 0.45 -5.54
CA LEU A 94 23.59 0.17 -6.96
C LEU A 94 22.43 0.67 -7.82
N ARG A 95 21.18 0.39 -7.41
CA ARG A 95 19.97 0.93 -8.05
C ARG A 95 19.99 2.46 -8.08
N TRP A 96 20.31 3.10 -6.96
CA TRP A 96 20.36 4.56 -6.90
C TRP A 96 21.47 5.15 -7.78
N SER A 97 22.64 4.52 -7.81
CA SER A 97 23.74 4.89 -8.71
C SER A 97 23.33 4.77 -10.18
N LEU A 98 22.61 3.71 -10.56
CA LEU A 98 22.06 3.53 -11.90
C LEU A 98 21.17 4.71 -12.30
N TYR A 99 20.19 5.08 -11.45
CA TYR A 99 19.31 6.21 -11.77
C TYR A 99 20.06 7.53 -11.82
N ARG A 100 21.02 7.77 -10.93
CA ARG A 100 21.80 9.01 -10.97
C ARG A 100 22.49 9.19 -12.33
N GLN A 101 23.06 8.11 -12.86
CA GLN A 101 23.70 8.12 -14.18
C GLN A 101 22.71 8.42 -15.30
N VAL A 102 21.51 7.82 -15.28
CA VAL A 102 20.52 7.96 -16.36
C VAL A 102 19.72 9.26 -16.27
N ARG A 103 19.52 9.84 -15.07
CA ARG A 103 18.82 11.12 -14.89
C ARG A 103 19.52 12.30 -15.57
N GLU A 104 20.80 12.15 -15.90
CA GLU A 104 21.59 13.14 -16.63
C GLU A 104 21.52 12.94 -18.16
N ALA A 105 20.77 11.93 -18.64
CA ALA A 105 20.64 11.66 -20.06
C ALA A 105 19.96 12.82 -20.80
N ARG A 106 20.59 13.26 -21.88
CA ARG A 106 20.13 14.31 -22.78
C ARG A 106 19.81 13.79 -24.17
N ASP A 107 20.31 12.62 -24.55
CA ASP A 107 19.98 11.94 -25.80
C ASP A 107 18.72 11.05 -25.63
N PRO A 108 17.58 11.38 -26.26
CA PRO A 108 16.37 10.57 -26.19
C PRO A 108 16.55 9.15 -26.76
N ALA A 109 17.42 8.96 -27.76
CA ALA A 109 17.68 7.64 -28.32
C ALA A 109 18.42 6.76 -27.31
N ALA A 110 19.41 7.32 -26.60
CA ALA A 110 20.12 6.63 -25.53
C ALA A 110 19.19 6.27 -24.36
N LEU A 111 18.29 7.18 -23.96
CA LEU A 111 17.29 6.89 -22.94
C LEU A 111 16.33 5.77 -23.37
N GLY A 112 15.81 5.83 -24.59
CA GLY A 112 14.95 4.79 -25.16
C GLY A 112 15.65 3.43 -25.20
N ARG A 113 16.93 3.40 -25.57
CA ARG A 113 17.72 2.16 -25.57
C ARG A 113 17.99 1.63 -24.17
N PHE A 114 18.34 2.50 -23.21
CA PHE A 114 18.48 2.13 -21.81
C PHE A 114 17.20 1.51 -21.26
N ASN A 115 16.05 2.12 -21.54
CA ASN A 115 14.74 1.63 -21.12
C ASN A 115 14.46 0.23 -21.68
N GLN A 116 14.75 -0.01 -22.96
CA GLN A 116 14.59 -1.33 -23.60
C GLN A 116 15.45 -2.41 -22.93
N LEU A 117 16.74 -2.12 -22.72
CA LEU A 117 17.68 -3.05 -22.08
C LEU A 117 17.25 -3.37 -20.65
N THR A 118 16.86 -2.34 -19.89
CA THR A 118 16.42 -2.48 -18.50
C THR A 118 15.12 -3.27 -18.40
N LEU A 119 14.14 -2.98 -19.27
CA LEU A 119 12.87 -3.67 -19.32
C LEU A 119 13.05 -5.17 -19.55
N MET A 120 13.94 -5.56 -20.48
CA MET A 120 14.25 -6.97 -20.73
C MET A 120 14.96 -7.63 -19.55
N ALA A 121 16.05 -7.03 -19.07
CA ALA A 121 16.90 -7.61 -18.04
C ALA A 121 16.17 -7.75 -16.69
N MET A 122 15.48 -6.69 -16.24
CA MET A 122 14.80 -6.71 -14.94
C MET A 122 13.58 -7.63 -14.94
N GLN A 123 12.90 -7.79 -16.09
CA GLN A 123 11.84 -8.78 -16.22
C GLN A 123 12.33 -10.21 -16.02
N GLU A 124 13.48 -10.56 -16.60
CA GLU A 124 14.12 -11.85 -16.38
C GLU A 124 14.49 -12.02 -14.90
N VAL A 125 15.14 -11.01 -14.31
CA VAL A 125 15.53 -11.04 -12.89
C VAL A 125 14.32 -11.26 -11.98
N CYS A 126 13.20 -10.58 -12.22
CA CYS A 126 12.00 -10.76 -11.42
C CYS A 126 11.37 -12.16 -11.52
N ARG A 127 11.48 -12.83 -12.68
CA ARG A 127 10.83 -14.14 -12.93
C ARG A 127 11.68 -15.33 -12.52
N GLU A 128 12.99 -15.22 -12.64
CA GLU A 128 13.94 -16.31 -12.42
C GLU A 128 14.36 -16.47 -10.95
N ASN A 129 15.13 -17.52 -10.65
CA ASN A 129 15.60 -17.85 -9.30
C ASN A 129 16.76 -16.95 -8.80
N TYR A 130 16.60 -15.63 -8.87
CA TYR A 130 17.51 -14.68 -8.23
C TYR A 130 17.14 -14.46 -6.75
N HIS A 131 18.08 -13.93 -5.96
CA HIS A 131 17.84 -13.63 -4.55
C HIS A 131 16.64 -12.65 -4.37
N PRO A 132 15.74 -12.84 -3.38
CA PRO A 132 14.54 -12.00 -3.21
C PRO A 132 14.81 -10.50 -3.17
N ALA A 133 15.89 -10.07 -2.50
CA ALA A 133 16.29 -8.67 -2.46
C ALA A 133 16.65 -8.09 -3.84
N VAL A 134 17.27 -8.90 -4.71
CA VAL A 134 17.60 -8.53 -6.09
C VAL A 134 16.31 -8.42 -6.91
N ARG A 135 15.42 -9.42 -6.81
CA ARG A 135 14.12 -9.44 -7.49
C ARG A 135 13.24 -8.25 -7.11
N TYR A 136 13.22 -7.90 -5.82
CA TYR A 136 12.53 -6.72 -5.29
C TYR A 136 13.06 -5.43 -5.93
N ASN A 137 14.39 -5.22 -5.91
CA ASN A 137 14.99 -4.02 -6.49
C ASN A 137 14.83 -3.96 -8.02
N ALA A 138 14.86 -5.10 -8.72
CA ALA A 138 14.58 -5.16 -10.15
C ALA A 138 13.15 -4.69 -10.49
N ALA A 139 12.16 -5.07 -9.68
CA ALA A 139 10.79 -4.59 -9.85
C ALA A 139 10.63 -3.09 -9.55
N LEU A 140 11.38 -2.56 -8.58
CA LEU A 140 11.45 -1.11 -8.36
C LEU A 140 12.13 -0.39 -9.54
N ILE A 141 13.19 -0.98 -10.11
CA ILE A 141 13.83 -0.50 -11.34
C ILE A 141 12.84 -0.34 -12.47
N LEU A 142 12.01 -1.35 -12.70
CA LEU A 142 10.94 -1.27 -13.68
C LEU A 142 9.99 -0.11 -13.38
N GLY A 143 9.50 0.01 -12.14
CA GLY A 143 8.53 1.05 -11.75
C GLY A 143 9.03 2.50 -11.86
N ASP A 144 10.35 2.72 -11.78
CA ASP A 144 10.94 4.06 -11.87
C ASP A 144 11.38 4.45 -13.29
N LEU A 145 11.20 3.58 -14.30
CA LEU A 145 11.54 3.93 -15.68
C LEU A 145 10.68 5.09 -16.19
N ASP A 146 11.32 5.96 -16.98
CA ASP A 146 10.73 7.17 -17.56
C ASP A 146 10.91 7.17 -19.07
N GLN A 147 9.82 7.44 -19.79
CA GLN A 147 9.86 7.80 -21.20
C GLN A 147 10.47 9.19 -21.38
N GLU A 148 10.09 10.13 -20.50
CA GLU A 148 10.63 11.49 -20.47
C GLU A 148 11.09 11.83 -19.05
N LEU A 149 12.36 12.22 -18.93
CA LEU A 149 12.93 12.65 -17.66
C LEU A 149 12.44 14.05 -17.30
N SER A 150 12.34 14.33 -16.00
CA SER A 150 12.08 15.69 -15.53
C SER A 150 13.26 16.62 -15.89
N THR A 151 13.00 17.65 -16.69
CA THR A 151 14.03 18.60 -17.15
C THR A 151 14.23 19.72 -16.12
N GLY A 152 14.99 19.43 -15.06
CA GLY A 152 15.55 20.43 -14.14
C GLY A 152 14.87 20.57 -12.78
N TYR A 153 15.33 21.57 -12.01
CA TYR A 153 14.82 21.91 -10.67
C TYR A 153 13.47 22.66 -10.70
N SER A 154 12.97 22.99 -11.89
CA SER A 154 11.71 23.70 -12.04
C SER A 154 10.54 22.71 -11.95
N PRO A 155 9.52 22.98 -11.13
CA PRO A 155 8.32 22.13 -11.02
C PRO A 155 7.47 22.05 -12.30
N ALA A 156 7.90 22.71 -13.39
CA ALA A 156 7.14 22.82 -14.63
C ALA A 156 7.13 21.55 -15.51
N THR A 157 8.17 20.70 -15.46
CA THR A 157 8.22 19.46 -16.27
C THR A 157 8.24 18.23 -15.38
N LYS A 158 7.04 17.65 -15.20
CA LYS A 158 6.86 16.36 -14.53
C LYS A 158 7.47 15.25 -15.41
N PRO A 159 8.09 14.21 -14.81
CA PRO A 159 8.50 13.05 -15.59
C PRO A 159 7.28 12.35 -16.20
N VAL A 160 7.49 11.67 -17.33
CA VAL A 160 6.50 10.80 -17.97
C VAL A 160 6.97 9.36 -17.77
N PRO A 161 6.37 8.59 -16.83
CA PRO A 161 6.70 7.20 -16.60
C PRO A 161 6.54 6.33 -17.85
N LEU A 162 7.40 5.34 -18.04
CA LEU A 162 7.43 4.48 -19.23
C LEU A 162 6.19 3.56 -19.33
N PRO A 163 5.21 3.83 -20.22
CA PRO A 163 3.92 3.11 -20.22
C PRO A 163 4.06 1.59 -20.46
N GLU A 164 5.10 1.15 -21.16
CA GLU A 164 5.41 -0.25 -21.46
C GLU A 164 5.66 -1.10 -20.20
N VAL A 165 5.98 -0.47 -19.08
CA VAL A 165 6.19 -1.14 -17.79
C VAL A 165 4.86 -1.58 -17.16
N VAL A 166 3.77 -0.84 -17.39
CA VAL A 166 2.47 -1.10 -16.75
C VAL A 166 1.98 -2.55 -16.93
N PRO A 167 1.90 -3.11 -18.16
CA PRO A 167 1.46 -4.50 -18.34
C PRO A 167 2.37 -5.51 -17.62
N VAL A 168 3.67 -5.21 -17.49
CA VAL A 168 4.63 -6.06 -16.78
C VAL A 168 4.32 -6.08 -15.28
N LEU A 169 4.14 -4.90 -14.66
CA LEU A 169 3.84 -4.78 -13.24
C LEU A 169 2.48 -5.39 -12.89
N VAL A 170 1.46 -5.16 -13.73
CA VAL A 170 0.15 -5.81 -13.58
C VAL A 170 0.30 -7.34 -13.67
N GLY A 171 1.09 -7.84 -14.62
CA GLY A 171 1.39 -9.26 -14.75
C GLY A 171 2.05 -9.87 -13.51
N PHE A 172 2.92 -9.12 -12.81
CA PHE A 172 3.54 -9.57 -11.56
C PHE A 172 2.52 -9.77 -10.43
N LEU A 173 1.47 -8.94 -10.36
CA LEU A 173 0.42 -9.08 -9.34
C LEU A 173 -0.42 -10.34 -9.54
N GLY A 174 -0.74 -10.65 -10.80
CA GLY A 174 -1.55 -11.83 -11.17
C GLY A 174 -0.79 -13.15 -11.17
N ALA A 175 0.54 -13.15 -11.23
CA ALA A 175 1.34 -14.36 -11.28
C ALA A 175 1.39 -15.08 -9.92
N GLU A 176 0.92 -16.33 -9.87
CA GLU A 176 0.87 -17.14 -8.64
C GLU A 176 2.27 -17.41 -8.08
N GLN A 177 3.21 -17.79 -8.95
CA GLN A 177 4.61 -18.08 -8.62
C GLN A 177 5.45 -16.84 -8.27
N MET A 178 4.90 -15.63 -8.44
CA MET A 178 5.64 -14.41 -8.15
C MET A 178 5.68 -14.15 -6.64
N ILE A 179 6.88 -13.96 -6.11
CA ILE A 179 7.08 -13.72 -4.67
C ILE A 179 6.44 -12.40 -4.24
N ASP A 180 5.96 -12.34 -3.00
CA ASP A 180 5.28 -11.14 -2.50
C ASP A 180 6.16 -9.90 -2.52
N ALA A 181 7.48 -10.02 -2.31
CA ALA A 181 8.39 -8.88 -2.44
C ALA A 181 8.28 -8.21 -3.82
N VAL A 182 8.27 -8.98 -4.90
CA VAL A 182 8.13 -8.42 -6.26
C VAL A 182 6.74 -7.79 -6.44
N LYS A 183 5.68 -8.39 -5.89
CA LYS A 183 4.32 -7.83 -5.94
C LYS A 183 4.23 -6.50 -5.19
N VAL A 184 4.89 -6.39 -4.02
CA VAL A 184 5.01 -5.15 -3.25
C VAL A 184 5.69 -4.07 -4.09
N ALA A 185 6.85 -4.37 -4.68
CA ALA A 185 7.56 -3.42 -5.54
C ALA A 185 6.75 -3.01 -6.77
N ALA A 186 5.98 -3.95 -7.36
CA ALA A 186 5.10 -3.66 -8.47
C ALA A 186 3.97 -2.69 -8.09
N LEU A 187 3.40 -2.81 -6.88
CA LEU A 187 2.41 -1.85 -6.37
C LEU A 187 3.00 -0.44 -6.23
N VAL A 188 4.24 -0.32 -5.74
CA VAL A 188 4.94 0.97 -5.65
C VAL A 188 5.11 1.61 -7.03
N GLY A 189 5.52 0.81 -8.03
CA GLY A 189 5.62 1.28 -9.41
C GLY A 189 4.26 1.70 -9.98
N LEU A 190 3.21 0.90 -9.82
CA LEU A 190 1.87 1.22 -10.31
C LEU A 190 1.28 2.48 -9.65
N GLU A 191 1.53 2.69 -8.36
CA GLU A 191 1.14 3.91 -7.65
C GLU A 191 1.85 5.14 -8.25
N ARG A 192 3.16 5.05 -8.50
CA ARG A 192 3.90 6.11 -9.19
C ARG A 192 3.30 6.43 -10.55
N HIS A 193 3.04 5.41 -11.36
CA HIS A 193 2.40 5.59 -12.68
C HIS A 193 1.02 6.23 -12.57
N ALA A 194 0.21 5.86 -11.59
CA ALA A 194 -1.09 6.48 -11.35
C ALA A 194 -0.99 7.99 -11.06
N ARG A 195 0.04 8.44 -10.33
CA ARG A 195 0.25 9.87 -10.01
C ARG A 195 0.56 10.74 -11.23
N TYR A 196 1.07 10.15 -12.31
CA TYR A 196 1.48 10.86 -13.53
C TYR A 196 0.53 10.63 -14.72
N ASP A 197 -0.73 10.32 -14.45
CA ASP A 197 -1.78 10.06 -15.43
C ASP A 197 -1.50 8.87 -16.37
N LEU A 198 -2.15 7.74 -16.08
CA LEU A 198 -2.12 6.57 -16.94
C LEU A 198 -2.92 6.79 -18.25
N PRO A 199 -2.35 6.51 -19.43
CA PRO A 199 -3.11 6.51 -20.68
C PRO A 199 -4.01 5.28 -20.77
N MET A 200 -5.05 5.34 -21.61
CA MET A 200 -5.80 4.16 -22.03
C MET A 200 -4.98 3.34 -23.05
N PRO A 201 -5.02 1.99 -23.04
CA PRO A 201 -5.82 1.11 -22.18
C PRO A 201 -5.15 0.75 -20.84
N ALA A 202 -3.92 1.20 -20.59
CA ALA A 202 -3.15 0.86 -19.39
C ALA A 202 -3.89 1.21 -18.09
N ARG A 203 -4.53 2.38 -18.04
CA ARG A 203 -5.39 2.83 -16.92
C ARG A 203 -6.44 1.78 -16.54
N GLN A 204 -7.17 1.25 -17.52
CA GLN A 204 -8.22 0.27 -17.28
C GLN A 204 -7.66 -1.04 -16.71
N SER A 205 -6.53 -1.51 -17.25
CA SER A 205 -5.84 -2.71 -16.75
C SER A 205 -5.40 -2.56 -15.29
N VAL A 206 -4.90 -1.38 -14.91
CA VAL A 206 -4.54 -1.10 -13.50
C VAL A 206 -5.78 -1.07 -12.62
N ILE A 207 -6.86 -0.40 -13.03
CA ILE A 207 -8.13 -0.38 -12.28
C ILE A 207 -8.62 -1.81 -12.02
N GLU A 208 -8.65 -2.65 -13.03
CA GLU A 208 -9.09 -4.05 -12.92
C GLU A 208 -8.22 -4.86 -11.95
N ALA A 209 -6.90 -4.73 -12.07
CA ALA A 209 -5.95 -5.41 -11.18
C ALA A 209 -6.10 -4.95 -9.72
N MET A 210 -6.27 -3.64 -9.48
CA MET A 210 -6.47 -3.10 -8.14
C MET A 210 -7.82 -3.51 -7.55
N LEU A 211 -8.89 -3.53 -8.35
CA LEU A 211 -10.20 -4.02 -7.92
C LEU A 211 -10.16 -5.50 -7.53
N ALA A 212 -9.48 -6.33 -8.33
CA ALA A 212 -9.29 -7.75 -8.01
C ALA A 212 -8.55 -7.91 -6.68
N LEU A 213 -7.46 -7.17 -6.48
CA LEU A 213 -6.68 -7.22 -5.24
C LEU A 213 -7.48 -6.71 -4.04
N LEU A 214 -8.19 -5.58 -4.16
CA LEU A 214 -9.00 -4.98 -3.10
C LEU A 214 -10.12 -5.92 -2.61
N ARG A 215 -10.74 -6.65 -3.54
CA ARG A 215 -11.86 -7.58 -3.29
C ARG A 215 -11.42 -8.95 -2.78
N ALA A 216 -10.17 -9.36 -3.03
CA ALA A 216 -9.64 -10.59 -2.46
C ALA A 216 -9.58 -10.44 -0.93
N LYS A 217 -10.48 -11.09 -0.20
CA LYS A 217 -10.51 -11.03 1.28
C LYS A 217 -9.49 -11.99 1.89
N GLU A 218 -9.34 -13.16 1.29
CA GLU A 218 -8.49 -14.23 1.80
C GLU A 218 -7.06 -14.12 1.24
N PRO A 219 -6.03 -14.26 2.08
CA PRO A 219 -4.65 -14.26 1.63
C PRO A 219 -4.36 -15.51 0.78
N PRO A 220 -3.62 -15.37 -0.34
CA PRO A 220 -3.10 -16.53 -1.06
C PRO A 220 -2.19 -17.41 -0.18
N LYS A 221 -2.01 -18.66 -0.61
CA LYS A 221 -1.07 -19.59 0.03
C LYS A 221 0.32 -18.94 0.11
N ASN A 222 0.92 -18.95 1.31
CA ASN A 222 2.23 -18.35 1.63
C ASN A 222 2.26 -16.82 1.79
N ARG A 223 1.10 -16.14 1.81
CA ARG A 223 1.01 -14.73 2.20
C ARG A 223 0.44 -14.61 3.61
N SER A 224 1.04 -13.79 4.46
CA SER A 224 0.47 -13.49 5.78
C SER A 224 -0.81 -12.64 5.65
N ALA A 225 -1.76 -12.80 6.57
CA ALA A 225 -2.97 -11.98 6.58
C ALA A 225 -2.63 -10.47 6.63
N ALA A 226 -1.68 -10.08 7.49
CA ALA A 226 -1.21 -8.70 7.60
C ALA A 226 -0.61 -8.18 6.28
N GLY A 227 0.25 -8.97 5.62
CA GLY A 227 0.83 -8.60 4.32
C GLY A 227 -0.23 -8.48 3.23
N HIS A 228 -1.25 -9.35 3.25
CA HIS A 228 -2.37 -9.27 2.32
C HIS A 228 -3.20 -8.00 2.53
N HIS A 229 -3.54 -7.67 3.78
CA HIS A 229 -4.24 -6.45 4.11
C HIS A 229 -3.48 -5.20 3.69
N TRP A 230 -2.16 -5.17 3.88
CA TRP A 230 -1.31 -4.09 3.39
C TRP A 230 -1.39 -3.95 1.86
N MET A 231 -1.34 -5.06 1.11
CA MET A 231 -1.48 -5.02 -0.35
C MET A 231 -2.87 -4.51 -0.79
N ARG A 232 -3.94 -4.90 -0.09
CA ARG A 232 -5.30 -4.38 -0.34
C ARG A 232 -5.37 -2.87 -0.07
N GLN A 233 -4.69 -2.40 0.98
CA GLN A 233 -4.61 -0.98 1.32
C GLN A 233 -3.91 -0.20 0.21
N GLN A 234 -2.79 -0.71 -0.32
CA GLN A 234 -2.11 -0.12 -1.47
C GLN A 234 -3.01 -0.08 -2.71
N ALA A 235 -3.79 -1.12 -2.96
CA ALA A 235 -4.76 -1.13 -4.07
C ALA A 235 -5.80 0.00 -3.96
N ALA A 236 -6.32 0.25 -2.75
CA ALA A 236 -7.21 1.38 -2.52
C ALA A 236 -6.53 2.72 -2.80
N GLN A 237 -5.27 2.90 -2.38
CA GLN A 237 -4.49 4.12 -2.63
C GLN A 237 -4.23 4.34 -4.13
N VAL A 238 -3.87 3.30 -4.88
CA VAL A 238 -3.70 3.38 -6.33
C VAL A 238 -5.01 3.78 -7.00
N LEU A 239 -6.15 3.18 -6.61
CA LEU A 239 -7.48 3.55 -7.15
C LEU A 239 -7.84 5.01 -6.87
N GLY A 240 -7.61 5.49 -5.65
CA GLY A 240 -7.80 6.90 -5.29
C GLY A 240 -6.90 7.83 -6.11
N THR A 241 -5.64 7.45 -6.30
CA THR A 241 -4.65 8.21 -7.09
C THR A 241 -5.04 8.34 -8.57
N ILE A 242 -5.58 7.26 -9.16
CA ILE A 242 -6.10 7.29 -10.54
C ILE A 242 -7.28 8.27 -10.65
N ALA A 243 -8.00 8.48 -9.55
CA ALA A 243 -9.10 9.43 -9.42
C ALA A 243 -10.26 9.17 -10.40
N ASP A 244 -10.51 7.90 -10.74
CA ASP A 244 -11.55 7.47 -11.67
C ASP A 244 -12.59 6.60 -10.94
N VAL A 245 -13.88 6.91 -11.12
CA VAL A 245 -14.99 6.14 -10.53
C VAL A 245 -15.17 4.77 -11.20
N GLY A 246 -14.55 4.56 -12.36
CA GLY A 246 -14.64 3.36 -13.19
C GLY A 246 -15.98 3.23 -13.91
N THR A 247 -16.05 2.27 -14.84
CA THR A 247 -17.29 1.91 -15.54
C THR A 247 -18.41 1.61 -14.54
N ASP A 248 -19.56 2.23 -14.75
CA ASP A 248 -20.73 2.14 -13.88
C ASP A 248 -20.41 2.43 -12.41
N SER A 249 -19.43 3.28 -12.09
CA SER A 249 -19.03 3.60 -10.70
C SER A 249 -18.51 2.38 -9.90
N GLN A 250 -17.94 1.38 -10.57
CA GLN A 250 -17.47 0.15 -9.90
C GLN A 250 -16.33 0.38 -8.88
N VAL A 251 -15.49 1.39 -9.08
CA VAL A 251 -14.40 1.73 -8.15
C VAL A 251 -14.97 2.33 -6.88
N PHE A 252 -15.86 3.31 -7.03
CA PHE A 252 -16.59 3.92 -5.92
C PHE A 252 -17.30 2.87 -5.06
N ARG A 253 -18.10 1.99 -5.69
CA ARG A 253 -18.81 0.92 -4.96
C ARG A 253 -17.86 -0.02 -4.21
N ALA A 254 -16.73 -0.38 -4.81
CA ALA A 254 -15.77 -1.28 -4.18
C ALA A 254 -15.13 -0.63 -2.94
N LEU A 255 -14.76 0.65 -3.02
CA LEU A 255 -14.18 1.36 -1.89
C LEU A 255 -15.20 1.60 -0.76
N VAL A 256 -16.44 1.98 -1.09
CA VAL A 256 -17.53 2.11 -0.11
C VAL A 256 -17.84 0.76 0.55
N ALA A 257 -17.80 -0.35 -0.19
CA ALA A 257 -17.96 -1.68 0.38
C ALA A 257 -16.85 -2.01 1.39
N VAL A 258 -15.60 -1.62 1.12
CA VAL A 258 -14.49 -1.77 2.07
C VAL A 258 -14.67 -0.88 3.29
N LEU A 259 -15.14 0.35 3.11
CA LEU A 259 -15.43 1.29 4.21
C LEU A 259 -16.44 0.71 5.21
N ALA A 260 -17.48 0.05 4.68
CA ALA A 260 -18.57 -0.56 5.43
C ALA A 260 -18.22 -1.94 6.02
N ASP A 261 -17.15 -2.59 5.57
CA ASP A 261 -16.74 -3.91 6.05
C ASP A 261 -16.15 -3.84 7.47
N GLN A 262 -16.91 -4.27 8.47
CA GLN A 262 -16.48 -4.25 9.87
C GLN A 262 -15.35 -5.24 10.18
N GLU A 263 -15.20 -6.28 9.36
CA GLU A 263 -14.13 -7.27 9.49
C GLU A 263 -12.83 -6.81 8.80
N ALA A 264 -12.90 -5.79 7.95
CA ALA A 264 -11.71 -5.23 7.32
C ALA A 264 -10.85 -4.49 8.36
N PRO A 265 -9.50 -4.63 8.30
CA PRO A 265 -8.62 -3.88 9.17
C PRO A 265 -8.85 -2.37 9.05
N LEU A 266 -8.72 -1.69 10.19
CA LEU A 266 -8.95 -0.25 10.27
C LEU A 266 -8.09 0.56 9.29
N SER A 267 -6.83 0.18 9.09
CA SER A 267 -5.94 0.82 8.12
C SER A 267 -6.46 0.73 6.67
N LEU A 268 -7.05 -0.40 6.29
CA LEU A 268 -7.65 -0.59 4.98
C LEU A 268 -8.92 0.27 4.83
N ARG A 269 -9.76 0.33 5.87
CA ARG A 269 -10.98 1.16 5.88
C ARG A 269 -10.63 2.65 5.79
N CYS A 270 -9.61 3.12 6.50
CA CYS A 270 -9.11 4.49 6.41
C CYS A 270 -8.52 4.80 5.02
N ALA A 271 -7.76 3.88 4.42
CA ALA A 271 -7.27 4.08 3.06
C ALA A 271 -8.41 4.14 2.03
N ALA A 272 -9.45 3.33 2.20
CA ALA A 272 -10.66 3.41 1.36
C ALA A 272 -11.38 4.75 1.55
N ALA A 273 -11.53 5.24 2.80
CA ALA A 273 -12.10 6.55 3.08
C ALA A 273 -11.38 7.69 2.35
N HIS A 274 -10.05 7.69 2.41
CA HIS A 274 -9.23 8.67 1.68
C HIS A 274 -9.42 8.53 0.16
N ALA A 275 -9.30 7.30 -0.37
CA ALA A 275 -9.43 7.03 -1.80
C ALA A 275 -10.80 7.42 -2.38
N VAL A 276 -11.89 7.25 -1.62
CA VAL A 276 -13.23 7.71 -2.03
C VAL A 276 -13.28 9.23 -2.16
N GLY A 277 -12.63 9.96 -1.26
CA GLY A 277 -12.51 11.42 -1.40
C GLY A 277 -11.77 11.83 -2.66
N ASP A 278 -10.79 11.04 -3.10
CA ASP A 278 -9.91 11.39 -4.24
C ASP A 278 -10.54 11.15 -5.62
N LEU A 279 -11.66 10.41 -5.70
CA LEU A 279 -12.32 10.13 -6.98
C LEU A 279 -12.87 11.41 -7.63
N LYS A 280 -12.75 11.51 -8.96
CA LYS A 280 -13.41 12.55 -9.75
C LYS A 280 -14.82 12.10 -10.13
N TYR A 281 -15.82 12.76 -9.56
CA TYR A 281 -17.22 12.50 -9.83
C TYR A 281 -17.67 13.30 -11.06
N GLY A 282 -18.01 12.62 -12.15
CA GLY A 282 -18.62 13.25 -13.32
C GLY A 282 -20.09 13.63 -13.05
N ALA A 283 -20.67 14.53 -13.86
CA ALA A 283 -22.04 15.04 -13.69
C ALA A 283 -23.14 13.95 -13.60
N ASN A 284 -22.89 12.77 -14.17
CA ASN A 284 -23.82 11.65 -14.17
C ASN A 284 -23.57 10.64 -13.02
N THR A 285 -22.55 10.86 -12.18
CA THR A 285 -22.22 9.96 -11.09
C THR A 285 -23.11 10.27 -9.89
N LYS A 286 -24.09 9.40 -9.62
CA LYS A 286 -24.92 9.53 -8.42
C LYS A 286 -24.13 9.02 -7.21
N VAL A 287 -23.76 9.94 -6.32
CA VAL A 287 -23.10 9.64 -5.05
C VAL A 287 -24.12 9.90 -3.93
N ASP A 288 -24.34 8.92 -3.07
CA ASP A 288 -25.02 9.14 -1.79
C ASP A 288 -24.03 9.81 -0.83
N ALA A 289 -23.82 11.11 -1.03
CA ALA A 289 -22.87 11.90 -0.25
C ALA A 289 -23.30 11.98 1.23
N ASP A 290 -24.59 12.06 1.50
CA ASP A 290 -25.17 12.15 2.84
C ASP A 290 -24.94 10.87 3.65
N GLY A 291 -25.24 9.71 3.05
CA GLY A 291 -24.95 8.41 3.63
C GLY A 291 -23.44 8.21 3.86
N LEU A 292 -22.62 8.66 2.91
CA LEU A 292 -21.17 8.55 3.01
C LEU A 292 -20.57 9.44 4.11
N VAL A 293 -21.05 10.67 4.31
CA VAL A 293 -20.64 11.51 5.44
C VAL A 293 -20.92 10.79 6.77
N SER A 294 -22.10 10.18 6.90
CA SER A 294 -22.48 9.44 8.10
C SER A 294 -21.59 8.21 8.33
N GLN A 295 -21.24 7.47 7.27
CA GLN A 295 -20.31 6.34 7.33
C GLN A 295 -18.90 6.77 7.72
N LEU A 296 -18.39 7.87 7.16
CA LEU A 296 -17.08 8.42 7.48
C LEU A 296 -17.02 8.94 8.92
N GLY A 297 -18.07 9.60 9.40
CA GLY A 297 -18.19 9.99 10.81
C GLY A 297 -18.19 8.77 11.75
N SER A 298 -18.88 7.69 11.36
CA SER A 298 -18.85 6.44 12.12
C SER A 298 -17.46 5.78 12.12
N LEU A 299 -16.75 5.83 10.99
CA LEU A 299 -15.36 5.36 10.91
C LEU A 299 -14.44 6.19 11.82
N ALA A 300 -14.59 7.52 11.87
CA ALA A 300 -13.81 8.37 12.77
C ALA A 300 -13.95 7.92 14.23
N ILE A 301 -15.19 7.68 14.68
CA ILE A 301 -15.49 7.19 16.03
C ILE A 301 -14.79 5.85 16.30
N VAL A 302 -14.99 4.86 15.43
CA VAL A 302 -14.38 3.52 15.57
C VAL A 302 -12.85 3.61 15.60
N THR A 303 -12.28 4.51 14.80
CA THR A 303 -10.83 4.71 14.76
C THR A 303 -10.32 5.26 16.08
N LEU A 304 -10.94 6.32 16.61
CA LEU A 304 -10.57 6.90 17.90
C LEU A 304 -10.72 5.89 19.05
N GLN A 305 -11.82 5.14 19.08
CA GLN A 305 -12.06 4.07 20.06
C GLN A 305 -10.95 3.00 20.03
N HIS A 306 -10.56 2.57 18.83
CA HIS A 306 -9.49 1.58 18.66
C HIS A 306 -8.15 2.10 19.21
N GLU A 307 -7.81 3.35 18.93
CA GLU A 307 -6.56 3.98 19.38
C GLU A 307 -6.54 4.16 20.90
N ILE A 308 -7.66 4.54 21.51
CA ILE A 308 -7.82 4.60 22.96
C ILE A 308 -7.62 3.23 23.61
N ALA A 309 -8.24 2.19 23.05
CA ALA A 309 -8.06 0.83 23.54
C ALA A 309 -6.62 0.33 23.39
N LEU A 310 -5.95 0.66 22.27
CA LEU A 310 -4.56 0.29 22.03
C LEU A 310 -3.62 0.99 23.00
N ALA A 311 -3.77 2.30 23.21
CA ALA A 311 -2.98 3.07 24.16
C ALA A 311 -3.10 2.51 25.58
N LYS A 312 -4.32 2.18 26.00
CA LYS A 312 -4.58 1.55 27.30
C LYS A 312 -3.84 0.21 27.42
N LYS A 313 -3.96 -0.66 26.41
CA LYS A 313 -3.30 -1.96 26.40
C LYS A 313 -1.79 -1.86 26.51
N LEU A 314 -1.18 -0.94 25.76
CA LEU A 314 0.26 -0.72 25.76
C LEU A 314 0.75 -0.22 27.12
N ARG A 315 0.01 0.72 27.74
CA ARG A 315 0.30 1.18 29.10
C ARG A 315 0.21 0.06 30.12
N ASP A 316 -0.85 -0.75 30.07
CA ASP A 316 -1.05 -1.86 31.00
C ASP A 316 0.06 -2.92 30.85
N GLN A 317 0.58 -3.15 29.64
CA GLN A 317 1.74 -4.00 29.37
C GLN A 317 3.01 -3.47 30.04
N VAL A 318 3.32 -2.18 29.86
CA VAL A 318 4.49 -1.54 30.47
C VAL A 318 4.40 -1.54 32.00
N ALA A 319 3.22 -1.28 32.56
CA ALA A 319 2.99 -1.38 34.00
C ALA A 319 3.26 -2.80 34.51
N SER A 320 2.78 -3.82 33.81
CA SER A 320 3.01 -5.22 34.19
C SER A 320 4.47 -5.67 34.11
N GLU A 321 5.23 -5.16 33.12
CA GLU A 321 6.67 -5.43 33.00
C GLU A 321 7.46 -4.80 34.15
N ASN A 322 7.07 -3.60 34.58
CA ASN A 322 7.67 -2.91 35.72
C ASN A 322 7.35 -3.59 37.06
N GLU A 323 6.11 -4.07 37.24
CA GLU A 323 5.70 -4.81 38.45
C GLU A 323 6.31 -6.22 38.54
N ALA A 324 6.55 -6.88 37.40
CA ALA A 324 7.19 -8.19 37.34
C ALA A 324 8.66 -8.18 37.80
N GLY A 325 9.23 -7.00 38.05
CA GLY A 325 10.31 -6.79 39.02
C GLY A 325 11.46 -7.79 38.90
N GLN A 326 11.97 -8.04 37.69
CA GLN A 326 13.14 -8.90 37.53
C GLN A 326 14.39 -8.08 37.88
N PRO A 327 14.95 -8.23 39.10
CA PRO A 327 16.05 -7.40 39.55
C PRO A 327 17.33 -8.03 38.99
N GLY A 328 18.00 -7.37 38.05
CA GLY A 328 19.40 -7.64 37.75
C GLY A 328 19.73 -8.72 36.70
N GLY A 329 18.83 -9.01 35.75
CA GLY A 329 19.24 -9.70 34.52
C GLY A 329 19.82 -8.70 33.53
N ALA A 330 21.14 -8.70 33.33
CA ALA A 330 21.82 -7.89 32.32
C ALA A 330 21.05 -7.91 31.00
N ARG A 331 20.51 -6.75 30.61
CA ARG A 331 19.86 -6.54 29.31
C ARG A 331 20.89 -6.96 28.24
N PRO A 332 20.59 -7.93 27.36
CA PRO A 332 21.50 -8.22 26.26
C PRO A 332 21.61 -6.92 25.47
N GLU A 333 22.82 -6.37 25.42
CA GLU A 333 23.17 -5.26 24.54
C GLU A 333 22.87 -5.72 23.11
N THR A 334 21.64 -5.48 22.65
CA THR A 334 21.36 -5.42 21.23
C THR A 334 22.17 -4.25 20.73
N SER A 335 23.27 -4.53 20.04
CA SER A 335 24.17 -3.55 19.44
C SER A 335 23.36 -2.66 18.49
N SER A 336 22.87 -1.55 19.02
CA SER A 336 22.39 -0.42 18.26
C SER A 336 23.40 0.68 18.51
N THR A 337 24.31 0.85 17.55
CA THR A 337 25.20 2.00 17.44
C THR A 337 24.38 3.24 17.06
N ALA A 338 23.46 3.65 17.91
CA ALA A 338 22.74 4.91 17.82
C ALA A 338 23.42 5.93 18.75
N ALA A 339 23.59 7.15 18.23
CA ALA A 339 24.32 8.24 18.83
C ALA A 339 23.84 8.64 20.24
N PRO A 340 24.69 9.28 21.07
CA PRO A 340 24.44 9.48 22.50
C PRO A 340 23.41 10.54 22.90
N ASP A 341 22.70 11.17 21.96
CA ASP A 341 21.87 12.36 22.25
C ASP A 341 20.43 12.27 21.68
N ALA A 342 19.92 11.06 21.39
CA ALA A 342 18.50 10.93 21.07
C ALA A 342 17.69 11.07 22.38
N PRO A 343 16.85 12.11 22.55
CA PRO A 343 15.99 12.24 23.72
C PRO A 343 15.17 10.96 23.87
N HIS A 344 15.10 10.47 25.11
CA HIS A 344 14.35 9.29 25.47
C HIS A 344 12.95 9.35 24.85
N ASP A 345 12.70 8.45 23.90
CA ASP A 345 11.39 8.20 23.29
C ASP A 345 10.53 7.48 24.35
N GLU A 346 10.15 8.19 25.41
CA GLU A 346 9.18 7.73 26.43
C GLU A 346 7.74 7.81 25.90
N GLY A 347 7.54 7.46 24.62
CA GLY A 347 6.24 7.38 23.98
C GLY A 347 5.97 5.95 23.52
N VAL A 348 5.33 5.15 24.38
CA VAL A 348 4.93 3.77 24.06
C VAL A 348 3.82 3.77 22.99
N PHE A 349 3.07 4.88 22.87
CA PHE A 349 1.94 4.99 21.96
C PHE A 349 2.33 5.48 20.56
N PRO A 350 1.90 4.79 19.46
CA PRO A 350 2.25 5.17 18.09
C PRO A 350 1.46 6.39 17.59
N ARG A 351 1.80 7.58 18.10
CA ARG A 351 1.22 8.89 17.70
C ARG A 351 1.09 9.10 16.20
N ARG A 352 2.12 8.71 15.45
CA ARG A 352 2.17 8.82 13.99
C ARG A 352 1.04 8.02 13.30
N GLU A 353 0.70 6.86 13.82
CA GLU A 353 -0.34 6.01 13.25
C GLU A 353 -1.73 6.60 13.50
N LEU A 354 -1.98 7.11 14.71
CA LEU A 354 -3.20 7.88 15.03
C LEU A 354 -3.36 9.06 14.05
N ALA A 355 -2.35 9.92 13.91
CA ALA A 355 -2.43 11.05 12.98
C ALA A 355 -2.67 10.61 11.53
N ALA A 356 -1.97 9.58 11.04
CA ALA A 356 -2.14 9.09 9.68
C ALA A 356 -3.60 8.63 9.42
N ARG A 357 -4.20 7.92 10.37
CA ARG A 357 -5.60 7.45 10.25
C ARG A 357 -6.59 8.62 10.31
N MET A 358 -6.38 9.60 11.21
CA MET A 358 -7.22 10.81 11.29
C MET A 358 -7.18 11.61 9.99
N VAL A 359 -5.97 11.80 9.43
CA VAL A 359 -5.79 12.52 8.16
C VAL A 359 -6.54 11.84 7.02
N CYS A 360 -6.51 10.50 6.95
CA CYS A 360 -7.25 9.75 5.91
C CYS A 360 -8.76 9.99 5.97
N VAL A 361 -9.37 9.85 7.15
CA VAL A 361 -10.83 10.04 7.33
C VAL A 361 -11.21 11.50 7.07
N ARG A 362 -10.41 12.43 7.60
CA ARG A 362 -10.60 13.87 7.40
C ARG A 362 -10.55 14.26 5.93
N GLN A 363 -9.58 13.76 5.17
CA GLN A 363 -9.47 14.03 3.73
C GLN A 363 -10.66 13.45 2.95
N GLY A 364 -11.12 12.26 3.31
CA GLY A 364 -12.34 11.68 2.76
C GLY A 364 -13.56 12.58 2.97
N LEU A 365 -13.77 13.06 4.21
CA LEU A 365 -14.87 13.98 4.55
C LEU A 365 -14.76 15.32 3.80
N ASP A 366 -13.57 15.91 3.77
CA ASP A 366 -13.34 17.24 3.18
C ASP A 366 -13.67 17.26 1.68
N LYS A 367 -13.36 16.17 0.97
CA LYS A 367 -13.64 16.06 -0.46
C LYS A 367 -15.09 15.71 -0.76
N ILE A 368 -15.75 14.91 0.09
CA ILE A 368 -17.14 14.49 -0.12
C ILE A 368 -18.15 15.56 0.28
N LYS A 369 -17.86 16.40 1.29
CA LYS A 369 -18.83 17.39 1.80
C LYS A 369 -19.32 18.40 0.76
N ALA A 370 -18.55 18.61 -0.33
CA ALA A 370 -18.95 19.49 -1.42
C ALA A 370 -20.13 18.94 -2.24
N GLN A 371 -20.36 17.62 -2.18
CA GLN A 371 -21.44 16.91 -2.87
C GLN A 371 -22.65 16.64 -1.96
N ALA A 372 -22.55 16.96 -0.67
CA ALA A 372 -23.55 16.65 0.33
C ALA A 372 -24.55 17.80 0.51
N ASP A 373 -25.74 17.46 1.00
CA ASP A 373 -26.76 18.45 1.34
C ASP A 373 -26.30 19.36 2.50
N PRO A 374 -26.93 20.53 2.72
CA PRO A 374 -26.46 21.51 3.71
C PRO A 374 -26.28 20.95 5.12
N GLN A 375 -27.16 20.05 5.57
CA GLN A 375 -27.09 19.46 6.90
C GLN A 375 -25.94 18.44 7.03
N PRO A 376 -25.80 17.41 6.17
CA PRO A 376 -24.63 16.53 6.18
C PRO A 376 -23.31 17.26 5.92
N LYS A 377 -23.29 18.31 5.10
CA LYS A 377 -22.12 19.17 4.94
C LYS A 377 -21.69 19.83 6.26
N ALA A 378 -22.64 20.40 7.00
CA ALA A 378 -22.36 20.99 8.32
C ALA A 378 -21.84 19.94 9.32
N LEU A 379 -22.38 18.72 9.29
CA LEU A 379 -21.88 17.61 10.07
C LEU A 379 -20.43 17.26 9.67
N ALA A 380 -20.12 17.17 8.38
CA ALA A 380 -18.77 16.90 7.90
C ALA A 380 -17.77 17.98 8.36
N ASP A 381 -18.13 19.27 8.24
CA ASP A 381 -17.30 20.38 8.72
C ASP A 381 -17.05 20.31 10.23
N GLN A 382 -18.06 19.95 11.03
CA GLN A 382 -17.90 19.74 12.46
C GLN A 382 -16.93 18.60 12.75
N ILE A 383 -17.06 17.46 12.09
CA ILE A 383 -16.16 16.30 12.29
C ILE A 383 -14.73 16.66 11.87
N ILE A 384 -14.54 17.30 10.71
CA ILE A 384 -13.23 17.73 10.22
C ILE A 384 -12.50 18.59 11.25
N ALA A 385 -13.17 19.61 11.79
CA ALA A 385 -12.58 20.49 12.80
C ALA A 385 -12.13 19.73 14.06
N LYS A 386 -12.86 18.68 14.46
CA LYS A 386 -12.47 17.83 15.59
C LYS A 386 -11.28 16.93 15.26
N LEU A 387 -11.24 16.35 14.05
CA LEU A 387 -10.11 15.56 13.59
C LEU A 387 -8.82 16.41 13.45
N ASP A 388 -8.93 17.65 13.00
CA ASP A 388 -7.81 18.61 12.98
C ASP A 388 -7.28 18.86 14.39
N GLY A 389 -8.16 18.96 15.40
CA GLY A 389 -7.78 19.04 16.81
C GLY A 389 -6.94 17.84 17.28
N VAL A 390 -7.32 16.61 16.90
CA VAL A 390 -6.54 15.41 17.21
C VAL A 390 -5.16 15.45 16.55
N VAL A 391 -5.09 15.82 15.27
CA VAL A 391 -3.81 15.91 14.54
C VAL A 391 -2.90 16.96 15.16
N GLN A 392 -3.44 18.10 15.60
CA GLN A 392 -2.68 19.13 16.30
C GLN A 392 -2.16 18.63 17.65
N MET A 393 -2.98 17.93 18.44
CA MET A 393 -2.56 17.34 19.72
C MET A 393 -1.45 16.30 19.54
N VAL A 394 -1.52 15.48 18.48
CA VAL A 394 -0.47 14.50 18.16
C VAL A 394 0.86 15.18 17.87
N GLY A 395 0.84 16.34 17.19
CA GLY A 395 2.03 17.12 16.87
C GLY A 395 2.60 17.92 18.04
N ASP A 396 1.92 17.97 19.18
CA ASP A 396 2.40 18.63 20.39
C ASP A 396 3.35 17.71 21.16
N GLU A 397 4.65 17.97 21.03
CA GLU A 397 5.71 17.22 21.72
C GLU A 397 5.69 17.41 23.25
N GLN A 398 5.04 18.46 23.76
CA GLN A 398 4.94 18.74 25.20
C GLN A 398 3.75 18.04 25.84
N LEU A 399 2.76 17.64 25.04
CA LEU A 399 1.60 16.91 25.52
C LEU A 399 2.01 15.47 25.84
N GLY A 400 1.91 15.01 27.09
CA GLY A 400 2.16 13.61 27.43
C GLY A 400 1.10 12.65 26.89
N ASP A 401 1.43 11.36 26.72
CA ASP A 401 0.52 10.36 26.14
C ASP A 401 -0.82 10.25 26.90
N GLU A 402 -0.82 10.39 28.23
CA GLU A 402 -2.06 10.37 29.02
C GLU A 402 -3.00 11.55 28.69
N ALA A 403 -2.44 12.76 28.61
CA ALA A 403 -3.20 13.96 28.27
C ALA A 403 -3.68 13.93 26.81
N LEU A 404 -2.84 13.40 25.90
CA LEU A 404 -3.21 13.14 24.51
C LEU A 404 -4.44 12.22 24.46
N MET A 405 -4.39 11.07 25.12
CA MET A 405 -5.49 10.10 25.04
C MET A 405 -6.77 10.59 25.73
N ALA A 406 -6.67 11.40 26.78
CA ALA A 406 -7.82 12.06 27.40
C ALA A 406 -8.53 13.01 26.42
N GLY A 407 -7.79 13.86 25.71
CA GLY A 407 -8.38 14.77 24.72
C GLY A 407 -8.90 14.03 23.48
N VAL A 408 -8.25 12.94 23.06
CA VAL A 408 -8.76 12.04 22.00
C VAL A 408 -10.12 11.44 22.38
N ALA A 409 -10.29 11.00 23.63
CA ALA A 409 -11.56 10.49 24.15
C ALA A 409 -12.66 11.56 24.25
N GLU A 410 -12.29 12.78 24.62
CA GLU A 410 -13.23 13.92 24.60
C GLU A 410 -13.72 14.22 23.18
N ILE A 411 -12.79 14.29 22.22
CA ILE A 411 -13.11 14.51 20.81
C ILE A 411 -13.99 13.38 20.25
N GLN A 412 -13.70 12.13 20.58
CA GLN A 412 -14.54 10.99 20.22
C GLN A 412 -15.98 11.19 20.70
N THR A 413 -16.17 11.56 21.97
CA THR A 413 -17.51 11.79 22.56
C THR A 413 -18.25 12.92 21.82
N GLN A 414 -17.54 13.98 21.45
CA GLN A 414 -18.11 15.10 20.70
C GLN A 414 -18.54 14.69 19.28
N ILE A 415 -17.75 13.85 18.60
CA ILE A 415 -18.10 13.31 17.28
C ILE A 415 -19.31 12.36 17.38
N GLU A 416 -19.34 11.48 18.39
CA GLU A 416 -20.48 10.59 18.64
C GLU A 416 -21.79 11.37 18.84
N ALA A 417 -21.74 12.46 19.62
CA ALA A 417 -22.89 13.32 19.84
C ALA A 417 -23.37 14.01 18.55
N ALA A 418 -22.45 14.37 17.64
CA ALA A 418 -22.78 14.97 16.35
C ALA A 418 -23.37 13.96 15.35
N VAL A 419 -22.87 12.72 15.34
CA VAL A 419 -23.29 11.67 14.39
C VAL A 419 -24.60 11.01 14.80
N ARG A 420 -24.88 10.83 16.09
CA ARG A 420 -26.09 10.13 16.58
C ARG A 420 -27.43 10.68 16.02
N PRO A 421 -27.69 12.00 15.97
CA PRO A 421 -28.92 12.54 15.39
C PRO A 421 -29.09 12.21 13.91
N ALA A 422 -27.99 12.12 13.16
CA ALA A 422 -28.02 11.80 11.74
C ALA A 422 -28.37 10.32 11.47
N GLN A 423 -27.99 9.41 12.37
CA GLN A 423 -28.29 7.98 12.25
C GLN A 423 -29.74 7.61 12.64
N GLY A 424 -30.39 8.41 13.49
CA GLY A 424 -31.75 8.16 13.97
C GLY A 424 -32.86 8.70 13.05
N ALA A 425 -32.52 9.55 12.08
CA ALA A 425 -33.45 9.97 11.05
C ALA A 425 -33.63 8.81 10.06
N ALA A 426 -34.75 8.09 10.14
CA ALA A 426 -35.09 7.07 9.15
C ALA A 426 -34.94 7.69 7.74
N PRO A 427 -34.31 6.97 6.77
CA PRO A 427 -34.20 7.48 5.42
C PRO A 427 -35.60 7.82 4.94
N LYS A 428 -35.80 9.08 4.52
CA LYS A 428 -37.04 9.49 3.86
C LYS A 428 -37.27 8.48 2.74
N GLU A 429 -38.34 7.69 2.84
CA GLU A 429 -38.76 6.78 1.78
C GLU A 429 -38.68 7.57 0.48
N ALA A 430 -37.78 7.14 -0.42
CA ALA A 430 -37.70 7.71 -1.74
C ALA A 430 -39.10 7.61 -2.32
N GLU A 431 -39.73 8.76 -2.59
CA GLU A 431 -41.03 8.80 -3.25
C GLU A 431 -40.96 7.86 -4.46
N PRO A 432 -41.85 6.85 -4.55
CA PRO A 432 -41.82 5.91 -5.65
C PRO A 432 -41.88 6.73 -6.95
N PRO A 433 -41.06 6.41 -7.97
CA PRO A 433 -41.01 7.16 -9.20
C PRO A 433 -42.43 7.29 -9.73
N GLY A 434 -42.90 8.54 -9.76
CA GLY A 434 -44.29 8.88 -10.02
C GLY A 434 -44.82 8.12 -11.23
N GLN A 435 -45.96 7.48 -11.02
CA GLN A 435 -46.89 7.16 -12.08
C GLN A 435 -47.02 8.41 -12.95
N GLN A 436 -46.49 8.35 -14.17
CA GLN A 436 -46.78 9.34 -15.20
C GLN A 436 -48.30 9.41 -15.33
N GLN A 437 -48.90 10.48 -14.81
CA GLN A 437 -50.27 10.83 -15.16
C GLN A 437 -50.28 11.03 -16.66
N THR A 438 -50.83 10.06 -17.39
CA THR A 438 -51.28 10.23 -18.77
C THR A 438 -52.31 11.35 -18.78
N GLU A 439 -51.87 12.57 -19.08
CA GLU A 439 -52.76 13.65 -19.50
C GLU A 439 -53.51 13.20 -20.76
N ALA A 440 -54.81 12.96 -20.60
CA ALA A 440 -55.71 12.66 -21.70
C ALA A 440 -55.79 13.89 -22.63
N ARG A 441 -55.21 13.73 -23.82
CA ARG A 441 -55.32 14.65 -24.94
C ARG A 441 -56.81 14.81 -25.33
N PRO A 442 -57.38 16.03 -25.33
CA PRO A 442 -58.76 16.23 -25.78
C PRO A 442 -58.88 16.04 -27.30
N PRO A 443 -60.02 15.52 -27.81
CA PRO A 443 -60.20 15.26 -29.23
C PRO A 443 -60.25 16.55 -30.05
N ALA A 444 -59.55 16.53 -31.19
CA ALA A 444 -59.56 17.60 -32.18
C ALA A 444 -60.96 17.80 -32.77
N LYS A 445 -61.45 19.04 -32.72
CA LYS A 445 -62.62 19.47 -33.49
C LYS A 445 -62.24 19.51 -34.97
N GLN A 446 -62.86 18.65 -35.77
CA GLN A 446 -62.93 18.79 -37.22
C GLN A 446 -63.84 19.98 -37.55
N THR A 447 -63.28 21.03 -38.15
CA THR A 447 -64.04 22.05 -38.87
C THR A 447 -63.95 21.75 -40.35
N ALA A 448 -65.12 21.52 -40.95
CA ALA A 448 -65.31 21.48 -42.40
C ALA A 448 -65.15 22.89 -42.99
N GLY A 449 -64.48 22.95 -44.14
CA GLY A 449 -64.23 24.14 -44.95
C GLY A 449 -63.32 23.79 -46.10
#